data_AF-A0A9E0GB34-F1
#
_entry.id   AF-A0A9E0GB34-F1
#
_cell.length_a   1.000
_cell.length_b   1.000
_cell.length_c   1.000
_cell.angle_alpha   90.00
_cell.angle_beta   90.00
_cell.angle_gamma   90.00
#
_symmetry.space_group_name_H-M   'P 1'
#
loop_
_entity.id
_entity.type
_entity.pdbx_description
1 polymer ?
#
loop_
_entity_poly.entity_id
_entity_poly.type
_entity_poly.pdbx_seq_one_letter_code
_entity_poly.pdbx_strand_id
1 'polypeptide(L)'
;MEIDGDRIVSACVLVDAADGEVDADTALVELVELVRVDPGAALAHAVRICRAVAAEEERWLTDFDALVVALRRIDPSWLAVVIDLVPSEKALWDTVNWALRSTDDERRLIVDRLGVGLLSETWLADSSAPDQYSWASSLLGDIEEWADEDLHRSILLRLIADADDEQIWHVAAAPLEDFINDDPERLLWVEQQAAADPRFRLALTGVWTSGKSDEVAQRVDRARNSVQN
;
A
#
# COMPACT_ATOMS: atom_id res chain seq x y z
N MET A 1 24.77 -24.17 8.99
CA MET A 1 25.52 -23.07 9.60
C MET A 1 24.55 -22.43 10.56
N GLU A 2 24.74 -22.66 11.86
CA GLU A 2 23.84 -22.15 12.90
C GLU A 2 24.03 -20.64 13.00
N ILE A 3 22.94 -19.88 12.96
CA ILE A 3 22.96 -18.42 12.99
C ILE A 3 23.29 -18.01 14.43
N ASP A 4 24.37 -17.25 14.61
CA ASP A 4 24.77 -16.69 15.90
C ASP A 4 24.05 -15.35 16.08
N GLY A 5 23.03 -15.32 16.95
CA GLY A 5 22.24 -14.12 17.23
C GLY A 5 23.09 -12.96 17.73
N ASP A 6 24.25 -13.23 18.35
CA ASP A 6 25.15 -12.19 18.86
C ASP A 6 25.88 -11.45 17.73
N ARG A 7 26.17 -12.11 16.60
CA ARG A 7 26.74 -11.44 15.41
C ARG A 7 25.74 -10.49 14.74
N ILE A 8 24.46 -10.85 14.77
CA ILE A 8 23.39 -10.01 14.23
C ILE A 8 23.24 -8.76 15.09
N VAL A 9 23.19 -8.91 16.41
CA VAL A 9 23.11 -7.78 17.35
C VAL A 9 24.35 -6.87 17.23
N SER A 10 25.56 -7.41 17.08
CA SER A 10 26.78 -6.60 16.90
C SER A 10 26.79 -5.77 15.61
N ALA A 11 26.34 -6.33 14.48
CA ALA A 11 26.21 -5.58 13.23
C ALA A 11 25.19 -4.44 13.36
N CYS A 12 24.15 -4.65 14.16
CA CYS A 12 23.08 -3.67 14.38
C CYS A 12 23.50 -2.52 15.30
N VAL A 13 24.33 -2.79 16.32
CA VAL A 13 24.93 -1.76 17.19
C VAL A 13 25.92 -0.88 16.44
N LEU A 14 26.60 -1.43 15.42
CA LEU A 14 27.52 -0.66 14.57
C LEU A 14 26.77 0.34 13.66
N VAL A 15 25.55 0.02 13.23
CA VAL A 15 24.70 0.95 12.47
C VAL A 15 24.21 2.10 13.37
N ASP A 16 23.78 1.79 14.59
CA ASP A 16 23.31 2.77 15.60
C ASP A 16 24.42 3.71 16.08
N ALA A 17 25.69 3.28 16.02
CA ALA A 17 26.85 4.04 16.50
C ALA A 17 27.66 4.75 15.38
N ALA A 18 27.19 4.68 14.13
CA ALA A 18 27.90 5.19 12.96
C ALA A 18 27.83 6.73 12.86
N ASP A 19 28.75 7.42 13.53
CA ASP A 19 28.89 8.89 13.49
C ASP A 19 29.53 9.42 12.18
N GLY A 20 29.52 8.65 11.08
CA GLY A 20 30.10 9.05 9.79
C GLY A 20 29.89 8.08 8.61
N GLU A 21 30.20 8.57 7.40
CA GLU A 21 29.95 7.92 6.09
C GLU A 21 30.60 6.52 5.94
N VAL A 22 31.73 6.28 6.61
CA VAL A 22 32.50 5.01 6.54
C VAL A 22 31.90 3.89 7.43
N ASP A 23 31.25 4.26 8.54
CA ASP A 23 30.60 3.30 9.44
C ASP A 23 29.22 2.88 8.90
N ALA A 24 28.51 3.79 8.23
CA ALA A 24 27.27 3.48 7.51
C ALA A 24 27.48 2.51 6.33
N ASP A 25 28.56 2.69 5.55
CA ASP A 25 28.92 1.78 4.45
C ASP A 25 29.25 0.36 4.96
N THR A 26 29.86 0.24 6.13
CA THR A 26 30.20 -1.06 6.74
C THR A 26 28.94 -1.76 7.28
N ALA A 27 28.07 -1.02 7.96
CA ALA A 27 26.75 -1.46 8.40
C ALA A 27 25.88 -1.96 7.24
N LEU A 28 25.87 -1.24 6.13
CA LEU A 28 25.18 -1.63 4.90
C LEU A 28 25.73 -2.94 4.32
N VAL A 29 27.05 -3.11 4.27
CA VAL A 29 27.70 -4.35 3.81
C VAL A 29 27.33 -5.55 4.70
N GLU A 30 27.24 -5.37 6.01
CA GLU A 30 26.84 -6.45 6.93
C GLU A 30 25.36 -6.80 6.83
N LEU A 31 24.47 -5.80 6.72
CA LEU A 31 23.04 -5.99 6.46
C LEU A 31 22.81 -6.76 5.15
N VAL A 32 23.68 -6.53 4.16
CA VAL A 32 23.68 -7.17 2.85
C VAL A 32 24.14 -8.62 2.89
N GLU A 33 25.18 -8.92 3.65
CA GLU A 33 25.60 -10.32 3.89
C GLU A 33 24.51 -11.08 4.67
N LEU A 34 23.77 -10.40 5.54
CA LEU A 34 22.58 -10.91 6.22
C LEU A 34 21.42 -11.19 5.25
N VAL A 35 21.12 -10.27 4.31
CA VAL A 35 20.10 -10.47 3.26
C VAL A 35 20.41 -11.69 2.41
N ARG A 36 21.69 -11.97 2.11
CA ARG A 36 22.10 -13.16 1.31
C ARG A 36 21.86 -14.50 2.01
N VAL A 37 21.79 -14.51 3.34
CA VAL A 37 21.70 -15.74 4.15
C VAL A 37 20.28 -15.97 4.65
N ASP A 38 19.62 -14.91 5.11
CA ASP A 38 18.21 -14.91 5.54
C ASP A 38 17.58 -13.55 5.18
N PRO A 39 17.02 -13.43 3.96
CA PRO A 39 16.42 -12.21 3.46
C PRO A 39 15.33 -11.64 4.38
N GLY A 40 14.55 -12.51 5.03
CA GLY A 40 13.43 -12.10 5.88
C GLY A 40 13.91 -11.52 7.21
N ALA A 41 14.88 -12.16 7.86
CA ALA A 41 15.43 -11.69 9.13
C ALA A 41 16.22 -10.38 8.96
N ALA A 42 17.03 -10.27 7.91
CA ALA A 42 17.83 -9.09 7.62
C ALA A 42 16.97 -7.85 7.38
N LEU A 43 15.89 -8.03 6.64
CA LEU A 43 14.96 -6.97 6.29
C LEU A 43 14.06 -6.54 7.45
N ALA A 44 13.57 -7.49 8.25
CA ALA A 44 12.84 -7.18 9.48
C ALA A 44 13.72 -6.43 10.50
N HIS A 45 15.05 -6.55 10.41
CA HIS A 45 15.99 -5.78 11.21
C HIS A 45 16.31 -4.42 10.59
N ALA A 46 16.50 -4.34 9.28
CA ALA A 46 16.67 -3.08 8.55
C ALA A 46 15.52 -2.12 8.84
N VAL A 47 14.28 -2.60 8.80
CA VAL A 47 13.10 -1.77 9.09
C VAL A 47 13.00 -1.38 10.56
N ARG A 48 13.46 -2.23 11.49
CA ARG A 48 13.54 -1.88 12.90
C ARG A 48 14.56 -0.75 13.15
N ILE A 49 15.70 -0.80 12.49
CA ILE A 49 16.72 0.27 12.53
C ILE A 49 16.14 1.55 11.93
N CYS A 50 15.50 1.48 10.76
CA CYS A 50 14.86 2.65 10.14
C CYS A 50 13.81 3.30 11.05
N ARG A 51 13.04 2.51 11.80
CA ARG A 51 12.05 3.01 12.76
C ARG A 51 12.66 3.65 14.00
N ALA A 52 13.77 3.13 14.50
CA ALA A 52 14.51 3.72 15.61
C ALA A 52 15.11 5.08 15.21
N VAL A 53 15.70 5.16 14.01
CA VAL A 53 16.27 6.41 13.47
C VAL A 53 15.19 7.46 13.16
N ALA A 54 14.04 7.05 12.61
CA ALA A 54 12.92 7.95 12.30
C ALA A 54 12.27 8.57 13.55
N ALA A 55 12.44 7.94 14.73
CA ALA A 55 11.95 8.47 15.99
C ALA A 55 12.83 9.62 16.54
N GLU A 56 14.05 9.80 16.02
CA GLU A 56 15.04 10.69 16.64
C GLU A 56 15.39 11.97 15.83
N GLU A 57 15.35 12.03 14.49
CA GLU A 57 15.72 13.26 13.75
C GLU A 57 15.06 13.50 12.36
N GLU A 58 14.93 14.79 12.00
CA GLU A 58 14.55 15.35 10.67
C GLU A 58 15.48 14.94 9.50
N ARG A 59 16.57 14.21 9.76
CA ARG A 59 17.59 13.77 8.79
C ARG A 59 17.25 12.49 8.02
N TRP A 60 16.22 11.77 8.46
CA TRP A 60 15.86 10.42 8.01
C TRP A 60 15.70 10.25 6.49
N LEU A 61 15.26 11.29 5.78
CA LEU A 61 15.00 11.23 4.34
C LEU A 61 16.28 10.97 3.51
N THR A 62 17.44 11.46 3.95
CA THR A 62 18.69 11.32 3.16
C THR A 62 19.33 9.95 3.33
N ASP A 63 19.29 9.41 4.54
CA ASP A 63 19.95 8.13 4.87
C ASP A 63 19.14 6.93 4.38
N PHE A 64 17.82 7.04 4.32
CA PHE A 64 16.97 5.99 3.76
C PHE A 64 17.13 5.89 2.23
N ASP A 65 17.22 7.01 1.51
CA ASP A 65 17.49 7.02 0.08
C ASP A 65 18.81 6.30 -0.26
N ALA A 66 19.84 6.50 0.58
CA ALA A 66 21.12 5.82 0.46
C ALA A 66 21.01 4.31 0.73
N LEU A 67 20.24 3.90 1.76
CA LEU A 67 19.95 2.50 2.07
C LEU A 67 19.25 1.78 0.90
N VAL A 68 18.21 2.39 0.33
CA VAL A 68 17.48 1.83 -0.81
C VAL A 68 18.39 1.69 -2.03
N VAL A 69 19.23 2.68 -2.31
CA VAL A 69 20.22 2.62 -3.39
C VAL A 69 21.25 1.51 -3.14
N ALA A 70 21.71 1.35 -1.89
CA ALA A 70 22.63 0.30 -1.51
C ALA A 70 22.01 -1.10 -1.68
N LEU A 71 20.80 -1.33 -1.18
CA LEU A 71 20.07 -2.60 -1.34
C LEU A 71 19.84 -2.93 -2.82
N ARG A 72 19.43 -1.94 -3.64
CA ARG A 72 19.25 -2.10 -5.10
C ARG A 72 20.53 -2.51 -5.82
N ARG A 73 21.70 -2.02 -5.39
CA ARG A 73 23.00 -2.37 -5.99
C ARG A 73 23.43 -3.80 -5.72
N ILE A 74 22.87 -4.43 -4.69
CA ILE A 74 23.41 -5.65 -4.11
C ILE A 74 22.57 -6.86 -4.51
N ASP A 75 21.25 -6.75 -4.41
CA ASP A 75 20.33 -7.78 -4.87
C ASP A 75 19.10 -7.14 -5.51
N PRO A 76 18.94 -7.17 -6.84
CA PRO A 76 17.78 -6.56 -7.48
C PRO A 76 16.43 -7.16 -7.04
N SER A 77 16.42 -8.32 -6.36
CA SER A 77 15.22 -8.97 -5.84
C SER A 77 14.81 -8.55 -4.43
N TRP A 78 15.62 -7.74 -3.72
CA TRP A 78 15.33 -7.32 -2.35
C TRP A 78 13.91 -6.75 -2.21
N LEU A 79 13.48 -5.94 -3.17
CA LEU A 79 12.16 -5.28 -3.18
C LEU A 79 11.03 -6.31 -3.22
N ALA A 80 11.16 -7.36 -4.03
CA ALA A 80 10.17 -8.43 -4.10
C ALA A 80 10.03 -9.15 -2.76
N VAL A 81 11.16 -9.41 -2.08
CA VAL A 81 11.15 -10.03 -0.75
C VAL A 81 10.48 -9.12 0.28
N VAL A 82 10.69 -7.81 0.23
CA VAL A 82 9.99 -6.87 1.13
C VAL A 82 8.50 -6.87 0.89
N ILE A 83 8.08 -6.81 -0.37
CA ILE A 83 6.67 -6.80 -0.73
C ILE A 83 5.99 -8.08 -0.22
N ASP A 84 6.64 -9.24 -0.35
CA ASP A 84 6.09 -10.52 0.11
C ASP A 84 5.88 -10.57 1.64
N LEU A 85 6.59 -9.75 2.44
CA LEU A 85 6.45 -9.70 3.91
C LEU A 85 5.39 -8.70 4.40
N VAL A 86 4.98 -7.73 3.57
CA VAL A 86 3.99 -6.70 3.93
C VAL A 86 2.72 -7.27 4.57
N PRO A 87 2.11 -8.38 4.05
CA PRO A 87 0.87 -8.90 4.62
C PRO A 87 1.01 -9.37 6.08
N SER A 88 2.16 -9.95 6.43
CA SER A 88 2.46 -10.42 7.79
C SER A 88 3.00 -9.33 8.71
N GLU A 89 3.61 -8.30 8.14
CA GLU A 89 4.27 -7.22 8.85
C GLU A 89 3.79 -5.88 8.28
N LYS A 90 2.54 -5.50 8.60
CA LYS A 90 1.86 -4.30 8.06
C LYS A 90 2.72 -3.03 8.15
N ALA A 91 3.49 -2.99 9.23
CA ALA A 91 4.56 -2.05 9.56
C ALA A 91 5.57 -1.74 8.43
N LEU A 92 5.80 -2.70 7.53
CA LEU A 92 6.77 -2.60 6.44
C LEU A 92 6.22 -1.81 5.26
N TRP A 93 4.90 -1.56 5.18
CA TRP A 93 4.32 -0.88 4.04
C TRP A 93 4.87 0.52 3.86
N ASP A 94 5.00 1.30 4.92
CA ASP A 94 5.59 2.65 4.81
C ASP A 94 7.02 2.57 4.28
N THR A 95 7.76 1.52 4.65
CA THR A 95 9.11 1.27 4.13
C THR A 95 9.06 0.91 2.65
N VAL A 96 8.15 0.03 2.22
CA VAL A 96 7.96 -0.31 0.81
C VAL A 96 7.56 0.94 0.05
N ASN A 97 6.44 1.57 0.41
CA ASN A 97 5.88 2.73 -0.27
C ASN A 97 6.90 3.86 -0.42
N TRP A 98 7.63 4.17 0.65
CA TRP A 98 8.66 5.21 0.61
C TRP A 98 9.89 4.79 -0.23
N ALA A 99 10.31 3.53 -0.17
CA ALA A 99 11.43 3.04 -0.97
C ALA A 99 11.14 2.98 -2.48
N LEU A 100 9.88 3.10 -2.87
CA LEU A 100 9.48 3.21 -4.26
C LEU A 100 9.85 4.61 -4.76
N ARG A 101 10.78 4.66 -5.71
CA ARG A 101 10.92 5.84 -6.56
C ARG A 101 9.85 5.89 -7.65
N SER A 102 8.80 5.06 -7.51
CA SER A 102 7.62 5.03 -8.36
C SER A 102 7.95 4.84 -9.84
N THR A 103 8.88 3.93 -10.17
CA THR A 103 8.97 3.48 -11.56
C THR A 103 7.78 2.58 -11.88
N ASP A 104 7.30 2.60 -13.13
CA ASP A 104 6.15 1.78 -13.53
C ASP A 104 6.38 0.28 -13.30
N ASP A 105 7.63 -0.19 -13.41
CA ASP A 105 7.97 -1.61 -13.18
C ASP A 105 7.90 -1.99 -11.69
N GLU A 106 8.26 -1.08 -10.78
CA GLU A 106 8.13 -1.29 -9.33
C GLU A 106 6.66 -1.31 -8.89
N ARG A 107 5.85 -0.41 -9.46
CA ARG A 107 4.39 -0.39 -9.24
C ARG A 107 3.75 -1.69 -9.70
N ARG A 108 4.09 -2.16 -10.91
CA ARG A 108 3.63 -3.46 -11.43
C ARG A 108 4.05 -4.61 -10.54
N LEU A 109 5.31 -4.62 -10.06
CA LEU A 109 5.78 -5.67 -9.15
C LEU A 109 4.94 -5.75 -7.86
N ILE A 110 4.57 -4.60 -7.29
CA ILE A 110 3.69 -4.56 -6.10
C ILE A 110 2.34 -5.17 -6.40
N VAL A 111 1.73 -4.74 -7.50
CA VAL A 111 0.40 -5.23 -7.91
C VAL A 111 0.45 -6.71 -8.24
N ASP A 112 1.51 -7.19 -8.88
CA ASP A 112 1.69 -8.61 -9.22
C ASP A 112 1.88 -9.49 -7.98
N ARG A 113 2.56 -8.97 -6.94
CA ARG A 113 2.89 -9.74 -5.73
C ARG A 113 1.80 -9.70 -4.68
N LEU A 114 1.26 -8.52 -4.39
CA LEU A 114 0.17 -8.37 -3.44
C LEU A 114 -1.15 -8.78 -4.09
N GLY A 115 -1.39 -8.39 -5.34
CA GLY A 115 -2.59 -8.77 -6.07
C GLY A 115 -3.85 -8.07 -5.58
N VAL A 116 -4.83 -7.95 -6.47
CA VAL A 116 -6.14 -7.37 -6.16
C VAL A 116 -6.87 -8.16 -5.07
N GLY A 117 -6.76 -9.49 -5.07
CA GLY A 117 -7.46 -10.34 -4.11
C GLY A 117 -7.03 -10.11 -2.66
N LEU A 118 -5.72 -10.14 -2.38
CA LEU A 118 -5.21 -9.94 -1.03
C LEU A 118 -5.41 -8.49 -0.55
N LEU A 119 -5.26 -7.52 -1.47
CA LEU A 119 -5.56 -6.12 -1.19
C LEU A 119 -7.01 -5.96 -0.74
N SER A 120 -7.97 -6.45 -1.52
CA SER A 120 -9.40 -6.35 -1.19
C SER A 120 -9.75 -7.09 0.11
N GLU A 121 -9.24 -8.32 0.31
CA GLU A 121 -9.46 -9.09 1.53
C GLU A 121 -8.94 -8.36 2.77
N THR A 122 -7.71 -7.85 2.70
CA THR A 122 -7.09 -7.15 3.83
C THR A 122 -7.79 -5.82 4.10
N TRP A 123 -8.14 -5.07 3.05
CA TRP A 123 -8.87 -3.82 3.18
C TRP A 123 -10.22 -4.04 3.87
N LEU A 124 -10.98 -5.04 3.45
CA LEU A 124 -12.29 -5.37 4.05
C LEU A 124 -12.14 -5.80 5.51
N ALA A 125 -11.15 -6.65 5.81
CA ALA A 125 -10.86 -7.07 7.19
C ALA A 125 -10.52 -5.88 8.10
N ASP A 126 -9.77 -4.91 7.59
CA ASP A 126 -9.35 -3.73 8.36
C ASP A 126 -10.45 -2.65 8.42
N SER A 127 -11.38 -2.61 7.45
CA SER A 127 -12.48 -1.63 7.42
C SER A 127 -13.41 -1.70 8.64
N SER A 128 -13.49 -2.86 9.28
CA SER A 128 -14.26 -3.08 10.51
C SER A 128 -13.54 -2.60 11.79
N ALA A 129 -12.27 -2.16 11.69
CA ALA A 129 -11.44 -1.66 12.79
C ALA A 129 -10.73 -0.33 12.39
N PRO A 130 -11.49 0.78 12.31
CA PRO A 130 -11.05 2.04 11.68
C PRO A 130 -9.91 2.79 12.40
N ASP A 131 -9.49 2.34 13.58
CA ASP A 131 -8.36 2.88 14.33
C ASP A 131 -6.99 2.30 13.89
N GLN A 132 -6.98 1.36 12.94
CA GLN A 132 -5.76 0.74 12.41
C GLN A 132 -5.45 1.25 11.00
N TYR A 133 -4.41 2.07 10.89
CA TYR A 133 -3.78 2.34 9.60
C TYR A 133 -3.26 1.02 9.01
N SER A 134 -3.72 0.66 7.81
CA SER A 134 -3.30 -0.56 7.14
C SER A 134 -2.64 -0.29 5.80
N TRP A 135 -1.71 -1.17 5.44
CA TRP A 135 -1.03 -1.13 4.15
C TRP A 135 -2.00 -1.17 2.98
N ALA A 136 -3.14 -1.86 3.16
CA ALA A 136 -4.16 -2.01 2.13
C ALA A 136 -4.84 -0.66 1.83
N SER A 137 -5.17 0.12 2.86
CA SER A 137 -5.73 1.46 2.69
C SER A 137 -4.75 2.42 2.03
N SER A 138 -3.48 2.39 2.44
CA SER A 138 -2.44 3.22 1.84
C SER A 138 -2.19 2.86 0.38
N LEU A 139 -2.03 1.56 0.06
CA LEU A 139 -1.84 1.11 -1.33
C LEU A 139 -3.03 1.49 -2.23
N LEU A 140 -4.26 1.42 -1.72
CA LEU A 140 -5.43 1.87 -2.49
C LEU A 140 -5.34 3.36 -2.85
N GLY A 141 -4.89 4.20 -1.91
CA GLY A 141 -4.61 5.62 -2.17
C GLY A 141 -3.49 5.83 -3.18
N ASP A 142 -2.39 5.06 -3.07
CA ASP A 142 -1.26 5.16 -4.00
C ASP A 142 -1.67 4.78 -5.44
N ILE A 143 -2.57 3.81 -5.62
CA ILE A 143 -3.06 3.39 -6.95
C ILE A 143 -3.81 4.52 -7.67
N GLU A 144 -4.56 5.33 -6.92
CA GLU A 144 -5.18 6.54 -7.47
C GLU A 144 -4.11 7.54 -7.94
N GLU A 145 -3.04 7.74 -7.16
CA GLU A 145 -1.92 8.61 -7.55
C GLU A 145 -1.12 8.08 -8.74
N TRP A 146 -1.05 6.75 -8.90
CA TRP A 146 -0.40 6.11 -10.05
C TRP A 146 -1.18 6.28 -11.35
N ALA A 147 -2.44 6.73 -11.27
CA ALA A 147 -3.36 6.89 -12.39
C ALA A 147 -3.59 5.60 -13.20
N ASP A 148 -3.55 4.44 -12.53
CA ASP A 148 -3.91 3.15 -13.14
C ASP A 148 -5.42 2.88 -12.99
N GLU A 149 -6.19 3.47 -13.91
CA GLU A 149 -7.66 3.39 -13.93
C GLU A 149 -8.20 1.95 -13.94
N ASP A 150 -7.60 1.08 -14.75
CA ASP A 150 -8.09 -0.29 -14.91
C ASP A 150 -7.87 -1.11 -13.63
N LEU A 151 -6.73 -0.90 -12.97
CA LEU A 151 -6.46 -1.49 -11.67
C LEU A 151 -7.40 -0.95 -10.59
N HIS A 152 -7.56 0.37 -10.51
CA HIS A 152 -8.44 0.99 -9.51
C HIS A 152 -9.88 0.48 -9.65
N ARG A 153 -10.43 0.46 -10.88
CA ARG A 153 -11.75 -0.10 -11.20
C ARG A 153 -11.85 -1.58 -10.82
N SER A 154 -10.81 -2.37 -11.10
CA SER A 154 -10.78 -3.80 -10.75
C SER A 154 -10.85 -4.03 -9.24
N ILE A 155 -10.15 -3.21 -8.46
CA ILE A 155 -10.19 -3.27 -6.99
C ILE A 155 -11.55 -2.85 -6.46
N LEU A 156 -12.15 -1.77 -6.98
CA LEU A 156 -13.48 -1.32 -6.56
C LEU A 156 -14.55 -2.39 -6.82
N LEU A 157 -14.55 -3.01 -8.00
CA LEU A 157 -15.46 -4.11 -8.32
C LEU A 157 -15.28 -5.28 -7.37
N ARG A 158 -14.03 -5.60 -7.01
CA ARG A 158 -13.73 -6.70 -6.08
C ARG A 158 -14.18 -6.38 -4.65
N LEU A 159 -13.91 -5.18 -4.16
CA LEU A 159 -14.34 -4.71 -2.84
C LEU A 159 -15.87 -4.77 -2.71
N ILE A 160 -16.59 -4.27 -3.71
CA ILE A 160 -18.06 -4.28 -3.72
C ILE A 160 -18.60 -5.73 -3.76
N ALA A 161 -18.00 -6.59 -4.57
CA ALA A 161 -18.42 -7.98 -4.70
C ALA A 161 -18.20 -8.80 -3.41
N ASP A 162 -17.05 -8.59 -2.74
CA ASP A 162 -16.61 -9.40 -1.61
C ASP A 162 -17.04 -8.86 -0.24
N ALA A 163 -17.39 -7.57 -0.13
CA ALA A 163 -17.88 -6.99 1.11
C ALA A 163 -19.10 -7.74 1.65
N ASP A 164 -19.27 -7.79 2.97
CA ASP A 164 -20.57 -8.13 3.58
C ASP A 164 -21.53 -6.92 3.64
N ASP A 165 -22.69 -7.09 4.28
CA ASP A 165 -23.73 -6.05 4.36
C ASP A 165 -23.35 -4.86 5.26
N GLU A 166 -22.38 -5.01 6.16
CA GLU A 166 -21.85 -3.92 6.99
C GLU A 166 -20.69 -3.23 6.28
N GLN A 167 -19.76 -4.02 5.74
CA GLN A 167 -18.58 -3.58 5.00
C GLN A 167 -18.93 -2.77 3.74
N ILE A 168 -20.07 -3.04 3.10
CA ILE A 168 -20.48 -2.30 1.89
C ILE A 168 -20.59 -0.79 2.14
N TRP A 169 -20.92 -0.36 3.35
CA TRP A 169 -21.00 1.05 3.72
C TRP A 169 -19.63 1.69 3.87
N HIS A 170 -18.64 0.93 4.34
CA HIS A 170 -17.25 1.38 4.39
C HIS A 170 -16.66 1.50 2.98
N VAL A 171 -16.92 0.53 2.11
CA VAL A 171 -16.52 0.59 0.69
C VAL A 171 -17.15 1.81 0.00
N ALA A 172 -18.42 2.12 0.31
CA ALA A 172 -19.11 3.27 -0.23
C ALA A 172 -18.51 4.61 0.22
N ALA A 173 -18.22 4.76 1.52
CA ALA A 173 -17.82 6.03 2.12
C ALA A 173 -16.33 6.39 1.93
N ALA A 174 -15.49 5.47 1.46
CA ALA A 174 -14.08 5.75 1.19
C ALA A 174 -13.69 5.33 -0.24
N PRO A 175 -13.41 4.05 -0.58
CA PRO A 175 -12.97 3.67 -1.92
C PRO A 175 -13.84 4.21 -3.06
N LEU A 176 -15.14 4.01 -2.99
CA LEU A 176 -16.05 4.40 -4.07
C LEU A 176 -16.32 5.90 -4.07
N GLU A 177 -16.42 6.52 -2.91
CA GLU A 177 -16.60 7.97 -2.78
C GLU A 177 -15.38 8.72 -3.32
N ASP A 178 -14.17 8.31 -2.98
CA ASP A 178 -12.92 8.93 -3.41
C ASP A 178 -12.72 8.81 -4.92
N PHE A 179 -13.07 7.66 -5.50
CA PHE A 179 -13.00 7.43 -6.95
C PHE A 179 -13.94 8.36 -7.74
N ILE A 180 -15.13 8.65 -7.22
CA ILE A 180 -16.15 9.48 -7.89
C ILE A 180 -15.75 10.96 -7.85
N ASN A 181 -15.45 11.53 -9.00
CA ASN A 181 -15.14 12.95 -9.16
C ASN A 181 -15.76 13.52 -10.45
N ASP A 182 -15.36 14.73 -10.85
CA ASP A 182 -15.89 15.41 -12.05
C ASP A 182 -15.40 14.82 -13.38
N ASP A 183 -14.63 13.72 -13.36
CA ASP A 183 -14.22 13.02 -14.58
C ASP A 183 -15.45 12.36 -15.27
N PRO A 184 -15.79 12.78 -16.50
CA PRO A 184 -16.96 12.24 -17.20
C PRO A 184 -16.85 10.75 -17.52
N GLU A 185 -15.64 10.21 -17.73
CA GLU A 185 -15.42 8.79 -18.01
C GLU A 185 -15.62 7.94 -16.77
N ARG A 186 -15.11 8.37 -15.60
CA ARG A 186 -15.37 7.69 -14.32
C ARG A 186 -16.85 7.69 -13.98
N LEU A 187 -17.53 8.82 -14.14
CA LEU A 187 -18.96 8.93 -13.90
C LEU A 187 -19.78 8.02 -14.84
N LEU A 188 -19.40 7.96 -16.12
CA LEU A 188 -20.04 7.05 -17.07
C LEU A 188 -19.82 5.58 -16.69
N TRP A 189 -18.61 5.22 -16.26
CA TRP A 189 -18.31 3.88 -15.78
C TRP A 189 -19.16 3.52 -14.55
N VAL A 190 -19.28 4.42 -13.57
CA VAL A 190 -20.12 4.23 -12.37
C VAL A 190 -21.58 4.00 -12.75
N GLU A 191 -22.13 4.79 -13.68
CA GLU A 191 -23.49 4.61 -14.17
C GLU A 191 -23.69 3.24 -14.83
N GLN A 192 -22.71 2.78 -15.62
CA GLN A 192 -22.75 1.46 -16.26
C GLN A 192 -22.72 0.32 -15.24
N GLN A 193 -21.84 0.41 -14.23
CA GLN A 193 -21.78 -0.61 -13.17
C GLN A 193 -23.07 -0.65 -12.35
N ALA A 194 -23.62 0.51 -11.98
CA ALA A 194 -24.89 0.59 -11.25
C ALA A 194 -26.09 0.02 -12.03
N ALA A 195 -26.10 0.16 -13.36
CA ALA A 195 -27.12 -0.42 -14.22
C ALA A 195 -27.00 -1.96 -14.29
N ALA A 196 -25.77 -2.47 -14.35
CA ALA A 196 -25.48 -3.89 -14.50
C ALA A 196 -25.60 -4.67 -13.17
N ASP A 197 -25.19 -4.09 -12.04
CA ASP A 197 -25.03 -4.79 -10.77
C ASP A 197 -25.86 -4.14 -9.64
N PRO A 198 -26.89 -4.84 -9.12
CA PRO A 198 -27.65 -4.39 -7.96
C PRO A 198 -26.81 -4.15 -6.70
N ARG A 199 -25.71 -4.88 -6.49
CA ARG A 199 -24.81 -4.70 -5.34
C ARG A 199 -24.00 -3.42 -5.46
N PHE A 200 -23.49 -3.13 -6.66
CA PHE A 200 -22.88 -1.83 -6.95
C PHE A 200 -23.88 -0.68 -6.73
N ARG A 201 -25.12 -0.85 -7.17
CA ARG A 201 -26.18 0.12 -6.95
C ARG A 201 -26.47 0.35 -5.46
N LEU A 202 -26.45 -0.71 -4.66
CA LEU A 202 -26.58 -0.61 -3.21
C LEU A 202 -25.41 0.18 -2.61
N ALA A 203 -24.16 -0.11 -3.00
CA ALA A 203 -22.99 0.64 -2.54
C ALA A 203 -23.11 2.15 -2.81
N LEU A 204 -23.61 2.54 -3.99
CA LEU A 204 -23.84 3.97 -4.31
C LEU A 204 -24.82 4.69 -3.39
N THR A 205 -25.66 3.97 -2.64
CA THR A 205 -26.54 4.61 -1.64
C THR A 205 -25.77 5.13 -0.42
N GLY A 206 -24.56 4.61 -0.18
CA GLY A 206 -23.68 5.02 0.91
C GLY A 206 -22.70 6.14 0.58
N VAL A 207 -22.55 6.52 -0.70
CA VAL A 207 -21.62 7.57 -1.15
C VAL A 207 -22.12 8.96 -0.72
N TRP A 208 -21.26 9.77 -0.12
CA TRP A 208 -21.56 11.15 0.22
C TRP A 208 -21.17 12.11 -0.92
N THR A 209 -22.16 12.86 -1.42
CA THR A 209 -21.98 13.78 -2.55
C THR A 209 -21.92 15.25 -2.12
N SER A 210 -22.01 15.55 -0.81
CA SER A 210 -22.10 16.94 -0.30
C SER A 210 -20.87 17.81 -0.57
N GLY A 211 -19.72 17.20 -0.84
CA GLY A 211 -18.49 17.90 -1.22
C GLY A 211 -18.21 17.90 -2.74
N LYS A 212 -19.09 17.31 -3.55
CA LYS A 212 -18.92 17.14 -5.00
C LYS A 212 -19.78 18.14 -5.77
N SER A 213 -19.56 18.27 -7.07
CA SER A 213 -20.37 19.16 -7.91
C SER A 213 -21.83 18.71 -8.00
N ASP A 214 -22.73 19.66 -8.30
CA ASP A 214 -24.15 19.36 -8.52
C ASP A 214 -24.36 18.33 -9.63
N GLU A 215 -23.51 18.34 -10.66
CA GLU A 215 -23.57 17.37 -11.75
C GLU A 215 -23.25 15.96 -11.26
N VAL A 216 -22.16 15.80 -10.51
CA VAL A 216 -21.78 14.51 -9.89
C VAL A 216 -22.90 14.01 -8.99
N ALA A 217 -23.42 14.87 -8.11
CA ALA A 217 -24.51 14.51 -7.19
C ALA A 217 -25.75 14.01 -7.95
N GLN A 218 -26.18 14.71 -8.99
CA GLN A 218 -27.33 14.32 -9.81
C GLN A 218 -27.12 13.01 -10.57
N ARG A 219 -25.91 12.77 -11.09
CA ARG A 219 -25.58 11.53 -11.82
C ARG A 219 -25.54 10.33 -10.88
N VAL A 220 -24.90 10.46 -9.72
CA VAL A 220 -24.91 9.42 -8.67
C VAL A 220 -26.32 9.14 -8.19
N ASP A 221 -27.14 10.18 -7.95
CA ASP A 221 -28.55 10.03 -7.57
C ASP A 221 -29.37 9.28 -8.61
N ARG A 222 -29.15 9.56 -9.90
CA ARG A 222 -29.82 8.83 -10.98
C ARG A 222 -29.36 7.37 -11.03
N ALA A 223 -28.07 7.13 -10.92
CA ALA A 223 -27.48 5.79 -10.99
C ALA A 223 -28.02 4.88 -9.87
N ARG A 224 -28.03 5.36 -8.61
CA ARG A 224 -28.51 4.59 -7.46
C ARG A 224 -30.02 4.29 -7.51
N ASN A 225 -30.81 5.14 -8.19
CA ASN A 225 -32.25 4.97 -8.34
C ASN A 225 -32.67 4.32 -9.66
N SER A 226 -31.73 3.90 -10.50
CA SER A 226 -32.05 3.27 -11.78
C SER A 226 -32.71 1.90 -11.55
N VAL A 227 -33.96 1.77 -11.98
CA VAL A 227 -34.69 0.49 -11.98
C VAL A 227 -34.27 -0.29 -13.22
N GLN A 228 -33.84 -1.54 -13.06
CA GLN A 228 -33.65 -2.45 -14.19
C GLN A 228 -35.00 -2.70 -14.86
N ASN A 229 -35.18 -2.15 -16.08
CA ASN A 229 -36.26 -2.54 -16.98
C ASN A 229 -35.91 -3.87 -17.67
#